data_AF-A0A1R4HLA3-F1
#
_entry.id   AF-A0A1R4HLA3-F1
#
_cell.length_a   1.000
_cell.length_b   1.000
_cell.length_c   1.000
_cell.angle_alpha   90.00
_cell.angle_beta   90.00
_cell.angle_gamma   90.00
#
_symmetry.space_group_name_H-M   'P 1'
#
loop_
_entity.id
_entity.type
_entity.pdbx_description
1 polymer ?
#
loop_
_entity_poly.entity_id
_entity_poly.type
_entity_poly.pdbx_seq_one_letter_code
_entity_poly.pdbx_strand_id
1 'polypeptide(L)'
;MDSGAPLTGTKEHDEPDFEARTPIGFPVIAEFAHIRRARSADSHERMFRRAYNYDQLPTGDEISNSGLIFTAYQYNVATQFTPVQRRLDELDLLNEWIVHIGSAVFAIPPGCKEGQFIGHTLFEA
;
A
#
# COMPACT_ATOMS: atom_id res chain seq x y z
N MET A 1 -6.90 -14.30 -13.82
CA MET A 1 -7.09 -12.91 -13.38
C MET A 1 -6.38 -12.05 -14.40
N ASP A 2 -7.15 -11.35 -15.23
CA ASP A 2 -6.65 -10.92 -16.54
C ASP A 2 -6.74 -9.39 -16.71
N SER A 3 -7.66 -8.74 -15.99
CA SER A 3 -8.06 -7.34 -16.22
C SER A 3 -7.83 -6.38 -15.06
N GLY A 4 -7.48 -6.86 -13.86
CA GLY A 4 -7.39 -6.03 -12.65
C GLY A 4 -8.72 -5.48 -12.13
N ALA A 5 -9.86 -5.86 -12.73
CA ALA A 5 -11.18 -5.45 -12.28
C ALA A 5 -11.50 -5.97 -10.87
N PRO A 6 -12.30 -5.23 -10.06
CA PRO A 6 -12.85 -5.81 -8.84
C PRO A 6 -13.74 -7.01 -9.17
N LEU A 7 -13.93 -7.92 -8.21
CA LEU A 7 -14.80 -9.09 -8.37
C LEU A 7 -16.27 -8.74 -8.68
N THR A 8 -16.66 -7.48 -8.45
CA THR A 8 -17.98 -6.91 -8.70
C THR A 8 -18.05 -6.08 -10.00
N GLY A 9 -16.99 -6.04 -10.78
CA GLY A 9 -16.86 -5.20 -11.98
C GLY A 9 -16.25 -5.93 -13.16
N THR A 10 -15.96 -5.19 -14.22
CA THR A 10 -15.44 -5.72 -15.50
C THR A 10 -14.17 -5.04 -15.99
N LYS A 11 -13.90 -3.80 -15.56
CA LYS A 11 -12.71 -3.01 -15.92
C LYS A 11 -11.91 -2.65 -14.67
N GLU A 12 -10.61 -2.42 -14.84
CA GLU A 12 -9.68 -2.06 -13.76
C GLU A 12 -10.13 -0.83 -12.94
N HIS A 13 -10.71 0.17 -13.60
CA HIS A 13 -11.16 1.41 -12.97
C HIS A 13 -12.61 1.36 -12.48
N ASP A 14 -13.26 0.20 -12.52
CA ASP A 14 -14.61 0.06 -11.95
C ASP A 14 -14.53 0.17 -10.43
N GLU A 15 -15.51 0.88 -9.86
CA GLU A 15 -15.62 1.08 -8.42
C GLU A 15 -15.98 -0.25 -7.72
N PRO A 16 -15.18 -0.76 -6.77
CA PRO A 16 -15.50 -2.00 -6.06
C PRO A 16 -16.77 -1.84 -5.21
N ASP A 17 -17.74 -2.74 -5.39
CA ASP A 17 -18.95 -2.77 -4.58
C ASP A 17 -18.72 -3.65 -3.33
N PHE A 18 -18.49 -3.00 -2.20
CA PHE A 18 -18.24 -3.67 -0.93
C PHE A 18 -19.51 -4.19 -0.23
N GLU A 19 -20.70 -3.85 -0.72
CA GLU A 19 -21.96 -4.32 -0.17
C GLU A 19 -22.53 -5.52 -0.94
N ALA A 20 -22.05 -5.75 -2.16
CA ALA A 20 -22.42 -6.90 -2.99
C ALA A 20 -22.29 -8.23 -2.24
N ARG A 21 -23.34 -9.07 -2.34
CA ARG A 21 -23.43 -10.38 -1.71
C ARG A 21 -23.53 -11.50 -2.75
N THR A 22 -22.95 -12.66 -2.43
CA THR A 22 -23.15 -13.91 -3.18
C THR A 22 -24.58 -14.43 -2.98
N PRO A 23 -25.05 -15.40 -3.79
CA PRO A 23 -26.39 -15.98 -3.61
C PRO A 23 -26.66 -16.60 -2.23
N ILE A 24 -25.60 -16.94 -1.49
CA ILE A 24 -25.66 -17.50 -0.14
C ILE A 24 -25.37 -16.47 0.97
N GLY A 25 -25.28 -15.17 0.62
CA GLY A 25 -25.26 -14.06 1.58
C GLY A 25 -23.87 -13.59 2.03
N PHE A 26 -22.78 -14.22 1.60
CA PHE A 26 -21.42 -13.75 1.91
C PHE A 26 -21.03 -12.53 1.06
N PRO A 27 -20.17 -11.62 1.55
CA PRO A 27 -19.61 -10.55 0.71
C PRO A 27 -18.91 -11.13 -0.54
N VAL A 28 -19.18 -10.55 -1.71
CA VAL A 28 -18.48 -10.92 -2.96
C VAL A 28 -16.99 -10.59 -2.84
N ILE A 29 -16.68 -9.39 -2.34
CA ILE A 29 -15.33 -9.02 -1.92
C ILE A 29 -15.23 -9.35 -0.43
N ALA A 30 -14.49 -10.39 -0.09
CA ALA A 30 -14.40 -10.91 1.29
C ALA A 30 -13.98 -9.83 2.31
N GLU A 31 -14.35 -10.02 3.58
CA GLU A 31 -14.04 -9.07 4.66
C GLU A 31 -12.54 -8.91 4.88
N PHE A 32 -11.77 -9.99 4.68
CA PHE A 32 -10.31 -10.06 4.76
C PHE A 32 -9.61 -9.78 3.42
N ALA A 33 -10.33 -9.35 2.38
CA ALA A 33 -9.72 -9.02 1.09
C ALA A 33 -8.82 -7.79 1.20
N HIS A 34 -7.59 -7.88 0.70
CA HIS A 34 -6.58 -6.81 0.77
C HIS A 34 -7.14 -5.43 0.39
N ILE A 35 -7.82 -5.33 -0.77
CA ILE A 35 -8.37 -4.04 -1.24
C ILE A 35 -9.45 -3.45 -0.32
N ARG A 36 -10.21 -4.30 0.38
CA ARG A 36 -11.24 -3.85 1.33
C ARG A 36 -10.58 -3.32 2.59
N ARG A 37 -9.55 -4.01 3.09
CA ARG A 37 -8.84 -3.70 4.34
C ARG A 37 -7.92 -2.49 4.17
N ALA A 38 -7.29 -2.36 3.01
CA ALA A 38 -6.44 -1.24 2.63
C ALA A 38 -7.23 0.05 2.36
N ARG A 39 -8.51 -0.07 1.96
CA ARG A 39 -9.34 1.09 1.66
C ARG A 39 -9.89 1.75 2.92
N SER A 40 -9.91 3.07 2.92
CA SER A 40 -10.60 3.88 3.92
C SER A 40 -11.75 4.64 3.30
N ALA A 41 -12.84 4.78 4.06
CA ALA A 41 -13.89 5.74 3.74
C ALA A 41 -13.40 7.19 3.94
N ASP A 42 -12.42 7.39 4.81
CA ASP A 42 -11.76 8.68 4.97
C ASP A 42 -10.69 8.86 3.88
N SER A 43 -10.95 9.80 2.96
CA SER A 43 -9.99 10.14 1.91
C SER A 43 -8.68 10.73 2.44
N HIS A 44 -8.66 11.26 3.68
CA HIS A 44 -7.44 11.73 4.30
C HIS A 44 -6.46 10.60 4.60
N GLU A 45 -6.93 9.36 4.81
CA GLU A 45 -6.04 8.21 5.03
C GLU A 45 -5.36 7.71 3.75
N ARG A 46 -5.63 8.32 2.58
CA ARG A 46 -5.02 7.89 1.32
C ARG A 46 -3.53 8.20 1.31
N MET A 47 -2.76 7.32 0.70
CA MET A 47 -1.33 7.48 0.45
C MET A 47 -1.04 7.32 -1.04
N PHE A 48 -0.02 8.01 -1.53
CA PHE A 48 0.47 7.79 -2.89
C PHE A 48 1.47 6.63 -2.90
N ARG A 49 1.07 5.48 -3.42
CA ARG A 49 1.94 4.29 -3.53
C ARG A 49 2.75 4.36 -4.83
N ARG A 50 4.07 4.22 -4.73
CA ARG A 50 5.00 4.17 -5.89
C ARG A 50 6.03 3.05 -5.71
N ALA A 51 5.53 1.83 -5.71
CA ALA A 51 6.33 0.66 -5.41
C ALA A 51 7.21 0.22 -6.58
N TYR A 52 8.23 -0.57 -6.26
CA TYR A 52 9.11 -1.24 -7.21
C TYR A 52 9.23 -2.71 -6.85
N ASN A 53 9.37 -3.59 -7.83
CA ASN A 53 9.70 -4.99 -7.58
C ASN A 53 11.19 -5.09 -7.26
N TYR A 54 11.56 -6.03 -6.39
CA TYR A 54 12.94 -6.48 -6.26
C TYR A 54 13.02 -7.98 -6.55
N ASP A 55 14.16 -8.40 -7.08
CA ASP A 55 14.52 -9.80 -7.29
C ASP A 55 16.03 -9.93 -7.07
N GLN A 56 16.40 -10.66 -6.04
CA GLN A 56 17.78 -10.87 -5.61
C GLN A 56 18.13 -12.35 -5.65
N LEU A 57 19.43 -12.64 -5.68
CA LEU A 57 19.90 -14.01 -5.53
C LEU A 57 19.38 -14.58 -4.19
N PRO A 58 18.72 -15.75 -4.22
CA PRO A 58 18.30 -16.42 -3.00
C PRO A 58 19.52 -16.77 -2.13
N THR A 59 19.31 -16.81 -0.82
CA THR A 59 20.36 -17.21 0.12
C THR A 59 19.97 -18.47 0.88
N GLY A 60 20.94 -19.37 1.12
CA GLY A 60 20.68 -20.63 1.80
C GLY A 60 19.76 -21.54 0.98
N ASP A 61 18.69 -22.04 1.61
CA ASP A 61 17.74 -22.99 1.02
C ASP A 61 16.50 -22.32 0.40
N GLU A 62 16.49 -20.98 0.28
CA GLU A 62 15.38 -20.24 -0.30
C GLU A 62 15.26 -20.46 -1.82
N ILE A 63 14.03 -20.61 -2.32
CA ILE A 63 13.77 -20.76 -3.76
C ILE A 63 13.89 -19.41 -4.50
N SER A 64 13.48 -18.32 -3.85
CA SER A 64 13.46 -16.97 -4.42
C SER A 64 13.67 -15.94 -3.32
N ASN A 65 14.40 -14.87 -3.60
CA ASN A 65 14.45 -13.66 -2.76
C ASN A 65 13.89 -12.48 -3.56
N SER A 66 12.57 -12.48 -3.70
CA SER A 66 11.83 -11.53 -4.54
C SER A 66 10.68 -10.94 -3.75
N GLY A 67 10.29 -9.71 -4.09
CA GLY A 67 9.20 -9.04 -3.40
C GLY A 67 8.98 -7.61 -3.86
N LEU A 68 8.45 -6.80 -2.96
CA LEU A 68 8.05 -5.43 -3.23
C LEU A 68 8.81 -4.44 -2.35
N ILE A 69 9.55 -3.52 -2.97
CA ILE A 69 9.98 -2.28 -2.32
C ILE A 69 8.77 -1.36 -2.29
N PHE A 70 7.97 -1.51 -1.23
CA PHE A 70 6.79 -0.69 -1.03
C PHE A 70 7.21 0.72 -0.56
N THR A 71 6.99 1.71 -1.41
CA THR A 71 7.13 3.12 -1.02
C THR A 71 5.77 3.80 -1.08
N ALA A 72 5.46 4.56 -0.02
CA ALA A 72 4.25 5.36 0.09
C ALA A 72 4.60 6.77 0.57
N TYR A 73 3.98 7.74 -0.08
CA TYR A 73 4.17 9.17 0.17
C TYR A 73 2.86 9.74 0.71
N GLN A 74 2.97 10.44 1.82
CA GLN A 74 1.85 11.02 2.55
C GLN A 74 2.32 12.28 3.27
N TYR A 75 1.37 13.15 3.63
CA TYR A 75 1.65 14.34 4.40
C TYR A 75 1.96 13.98 5.87
N ASN A 76 1.22 13.04 6.45
CA ASN A 76 1.41 12.59 7.83
C ASN A 76 1.30 11.06 7.93
N VAL A 77 2.41 10.40 8.30
CA VAL A 77 2.48 8.93 8.44
C VAL A 77 1.47 8.41 9.46
N ALA A 78 1.31 9.10 10.59
CA ALA A 78 0.49 8.65 11.71
C ALA A 78 -1.02 8.63 11.38
N THR A 79 -1.46 9.49 10.45
CA THR A 79 -2.87 9.61 10.08
C THR A 79 -3.18 9.02 8.71
N GLN A 80 -2.17 8.57 7.94
CA GLN A 80 -2.39 8.08 6.57
C GLN A 80 -1.86 6.65 6.38
N PHE A 81 -0.58 6.40 6.67
CA PHE A 81 -0.01 5.06 6.50
C PHE A 81 -0.34 4.15 7.69
N THR A 82 -0.09 4.61 8.92
CA THR A 82 -0.21 3.79 10.13
C THR A 82 -1.61 3.20 10.35
N PRO A 83 -2.73 3.95 10.17
CA PRO A 83 -4.06 3.38 10.36
C PRO A 83 -4.40 2.30 9.33
N VAL A 84 -3.99 2.50 8.07
CA VAL A 84 -4.15 1.51 6.99
C VAL A 84 -3.36 0.25 7.32
N GLN A 85 -2.07 0.39 7.65
CA GLN A 85 -1.22 -0.75 7.97
C GLN A 85 -1.73 -1.54 9.19
N ARG A 86 -2.27 -0.86 10.21
CA ARG A 86 -2.88 -1.53 11.37
C ARG A 86 -4.09 -2.38 10.99
N ARG A 87 -4.97 -1.89 10.09
CA ARG A 87 -6.09 -2.69 9.60
C ARG A 87 -5.65 -3.92 8.80
N LEU A 88 -4.55 -3.81 8.06
CA LEU A 88 -3.96 -4.93 7.32
C LEU A 88 -3.33 -5.96 8.26
N ASP A 89 -2.64 -5.50 9.31
CA ASP A 89 -2.09 -6.37 10.36
C ASP A 89 -3.18 -7.16 11.10
N GLU A 90 -4.29 -6.50 11.44
CA GLU A 90 -5.42 -7.13 12.13
C GLU A 90 -6.08 -8.26 11.33
N LEU A 91 -6.26 -8.06 10.01
CA LEU A 91 -6.98 -8.99 9.15
C LEU A 91 -6.74 -8.66 7.67
N ASP A 92 -5.77 -9.31 7.05
CA ASP A 92 -5.57 -9.31 5.59
C ASP A 92 -5.08 -10.68 5.14
N LEU A 93 -5.80 -11.29 4.18
CA LEU A 93 -5.43 -12.60 3.64
C LEU A 93 -4.08 -12.57 2.91
N LEU A 94 -3.67 -11.41 2.37
CA LEU A 94 -2.38 -11.31 1.68
C LEU A 94 -1.18 -11.59 2.60
N ASN A 95 -1.32 -11.38 3.91
CA ASN A 95 -0.27 -11.64 4.90
C ASN A 95 0.17 -13.12 4.98
N GLU A 96 -0.61 -14.06 4.44
CA GLU A 96 -0.18 -15.46 4.33
C GLU A 96 1.00 -15.65 3.35
N TRP A 97 1.16 -14.73 2.40
CA TRP A 97 2.15 -14.84 1.31
C TRP A 97 3.17 -13.70 1.27
N ILE A 98 3.08 -12.73 2.18
CA ILE A 98 4.03 -11.61 2.27
C ILE A 98 4.58 -11.47 3.68
N VAL A 99 5.81 -10.98 3.78
CA VAL A 99 6.45 -10.67 5.07
C VAL A 99 7.16 -9.33 4.97
N HIS A 100 7.02 -8.50 6.00
CA HIS A 100 7.74 -7.23 6.11
C HIS A 100 9.12 -7.48 6.71
N ILE A 101 10.18 -7.38 5.90
CA ILE A 101 11.56 -7.65 6.33
C ILE A 101 12.41 -6.39 6.52
N GLY A 102 11.88 -5.22 6.17
CA GLY A 102 12.57 -3.93 6.32
C GLY A 102 11.57 -2.78 6.37
N SER A 103 11.88 -1.76 7.18
CA SER A 103 11.04 -0.56 7.32
C SER A 103 11.89 0.66 7.66
N ALA A 104 11.55 1.79 7.05
CA ALA A 104 12.18 3.09 7.31
C ALA A 104 11.18 4.21 7.05
N VAL A 105 11.32 5.32 7.79
CA VAL A 105 10.50 6.53 7.63
C VAL A 105 11.43 7.72 7.43
N PHE A 106 11.14 8.53 6.42
CA PHE A 106 11.93 9.71 6.07
C PHE A 106 11.04 10.94 5.94
N ALA A 107 11.54 12.09 6.37
CA ALA A 107 10.99 13.38 5.98
C ALA A 107 11.60 13.79 4.64
N ILE A 108 10.76 14.08 3.65
CA ILE A 108 11.20 14.56 2.33
C ILE A 108 11.02 16.09 2.32
N PRO A 109 12.11 16.88 2.30
CA PRO A 109 12.01 18.34 2.29
C PRO A 109 11.37 18.86 0.99
N PRO A 110 10.92 20.12 0.97
CA PRO A 110 10.47 20.75 -0.26
C PRO A 110 11.61 20.85 -1.30
N GLY A 111 11.23 21.12 -2.55
CA GLY A 111 12.20 21.52 -3.58
C GLY A 111 12.93 22.82 -3.21
N CYS A 112 14.06 23.08 -3.86
CA CYS A 112 14.89 24.26 -3.63
C CYS A 112 14.79 25.26 -4.81
N LYS A 113 15.09 26.53 -4.54
CA LYS A 113 15.24 27.56 -5.59
C LYS A 113 16.65 27.49 -6.19
N GLU A 114 16.85 28.18 -7.31
CA GLU A 114 18.18 28.40 -7.86
C GLU A 114 19.11 29.05 -6.81
N GLY A 115 20.34 28.56 -6.71
CA GLY A 115 21.30 28.97 -5.67
C GLY A 115 21.08 28.33 -4.29
N GLN A 116 20.04 27.51 -4.10
CA GLN A 116 19.79 26.75 -2.86
C GLN A 116 19.99 25.25 -3.08
N PHE A 117 20.04 24.48 -1.98
CA PHE A 117 20.12 23.01 -2.00
C PHE A 117 18.88 22.37 -1.36
N ILE A 118 18.63 21.09 -1.63
CA ILE A 118 17.53 20.34 -1.01
C ILE A 118 17.76 20.23 0.51
N GLY A 119 16.80 20.69 1.30
CA GLY A 119 16.95 20.79 2.76
C GLY A 119 17.53 22.13 3.24
N HIS A 120 17.76 23.10 2.35
CA HIS A 120 18.21 24.44 2.75
C HIS A 120 17.33 25.09 3.83
N THR A 121 16.00 24.91 3.77
CA THR A 121 15.06 25.42 4.80
C THR A 121 15.18 24.76 6.18
N LEU A 122 15.97 23.69 6.30
CA LEU A 122 16.22 22.99 7.55
C LEU A 122 17.61 23.31 8.12
N PHE A 123 18.62 23.43 7.25
CA PHE A 123 20.02 23.54 7.67
C PHE A 123 20.57 24.97 7.71
N GLU A 124 19.96 25.92 6.99
CA GLU A 124 20.44 27.30 6.85
C GLU A 124 19.38 28.35 7.28
N ALA A 125 18.36 27.91 8.03
CA ALA A 125 17.29 28.78 8.52
C ALA A 125 17.70 29.59 9.76
#